data_AF-A0A9K3DCY5-F1
#
_entry.id   AF-A0A9K3DCY5-F1
#
_cell.length_a   1.000
_cell.length_b   1.000
_cell.length_c   1.000
_cell.angle_alpha   90.00
_cell.angle_beta   90.00
_cell.angle_gamma   90.00
#
_symmetry.space_group_name_H-M   'P 1'
#
loop_
_entity.id
_entity.type
_entity.pdbx_description
1 polymer ?
#
loop_
_entity_poly.entity_id
_entity_poly.type
_entity_poly.pdbx_seq_one_letter_code
_entity_poly.pdbx_strand_id
1 'polypeptide(L)'
;VDFAGEFENFGDVSIEVTSPQGTVAELLPARPLDDNACDLDLGDIRLFSVRQWYEQAAGTWEVKFVDHENGESENRVTIVGLTLRGVAQPTRVLEPTFAQEVQEFTSFSLILQHECEVNPLQELDDDL
;
A
#
# COMPACT_ATOMS: atom_id res chain seq x y z
N VAL A 1 -2.03 1.43 2.05
CA VAL A 1 -1.89 1.34 0.59
C VAL A 1 -2.19 -0.08 0.20
N ASP A 2 -3.11 -0.23 -0.71
CA ASP A 2 -3.46 -1.47 -1.40
C ASP A 2 -3.31 -1.22 -2.90
N PHE A 3 -3.04 -2.26 -3.67
CA PHE A 3 -2.81 -2.13 -5.10
C PHE A 3 -3.14 -3.45 -5.79
N ALA A 4 -3.32 -3.37 -7.11
CA ALA A 4 -3.45 -4.52 -8.00
C ALA A 4 -2.46 -4.35 -9.16
N GLY A 5 -1.98 -5.46 -9.70
CA GLY A 5 -0.99 -5.45 -10.77
C GLY A 5 -0.32 -6.79 -11.02
N GLU A 6 0.38 -6.83 -12.13
CA GLU A 6 1.16 -7.98 -12.60
C GLU A 6 2.64 -7.66 -12.37
N PHE A 7 3.36 -8.59 -11.72
CA PHE A 7 4.78 -8.44 -11.38
C PHE A 7 5.53 -9.70 -11.78
N GLU A 8 6.58 -9.56 -12.59
CA GLU A 8 7.39 -10.69 -13.05
C GLU A 8 8.31 -11.19 -11.93
N ASN A 9 8.89 -10.26 -11.18
CA ASN A 9 9.63 -10.54 -9.96
C ASN A 9 9.22 -9.54 -8.87
N PHE A 10 8.28 -9.94 -8.00
CA PHE A 10 7.74 -9.03 -6.99
C PHE A 10 8.75 -8.68 -5.88
N GLY A 11 9.80 -9.49 -5.69
CA GLY A 11 10.89 -9.19 -4.77
C GLY A 11 11.71 -7.98 -5.16
N ASP A 12 11.81 -7.67 -6.45
CA ASP A 12 12.59 -6.53 -6.94
C ASP A 12 11.84 -5.20 -6.86
N VAL A 13 10.57 -5.22 -6.46
CA VAL A 13 9.75 -4.01 -6.32
C VAL A 13 9.82 -3.48 -4.89
N SER A 14 10.26 -2.23 -4.73
CA SER A 14 10.07 -1.48 -3.49
C SER A 14 8.90 -0.49 -3.61
N ILE A 15 8.20 -0.27 -2.51
CA ILE A 15 7.03 0.61 -2.46
C ILE A 15 7.22 1.65 -1.36
N GLU A 16 7.10 2.92 -1.74
CA GLU A 16 7.17 4.06 -0.83
C GLU A 16 5.88 4.88 -0.91
N VAL A 17 5.54 5.55 0.20
CA VAL A 17 4.51 6.58 0.23
C VAL A 17 5.06 7.88 0.82
N THR A 18 4.80 8.99 0.13
CA THR A 18 5.17 10.35 0.56
C THR A 18 3.91 11.14 0.88
N SER A 19 3.86 11.73 2.08
CA SER A 19 2.75 12.57 2.52
C SER A 19 2.83 13.99 1.93
N PRO A 20 1.74 14.77 1.99
CA PRO A 20 1.73 16.17 1.59
C PRO A 20 2.75 17.05 2.33
N GLN A 21 3.16 16.65 3.54
CA GLN A 21 4.16 17.37 4.34
C GLN A 21 5.59 16.87 4.09
N GLY A 22 5.78 15.91 3.17
CA GLY A 22 7.08 15.40 2.77
C GLY A 22 7.59 14.22 3.59
N THR A 23 6.78 13.63 4.48
CA THR A 23 7.17 12.44 5.23
C THR A 23 7.12 11.21 4.34
N VAL A 24 8.29 10.58 4.15
CA VAL A 24 8.44 9.35 3.38
C VAL A 24 8.37 8.12 4.30
N ALA A 25 7.55 7.15 3.90
CA ALA A 25 7.51 5.82 4.49
C ALA A 25 7.77 4.77 3.42
N GLU A 26 8.84 4.01 3.60
CA GLU A 26 9.06 2.75 2.90
C GLU A 26 8.06 1.72 3.45
N LEU A 27 7.14 1.29 2.60
CA LEU A 27 6.06 0.36 2.93
C LEU A 27 6.45 -1.08 2.65
N LEU A 28 7.23 -1.29 1.59
CA LEU A 28 7.78 -2.58 1.20
C LEU A 28 9.20 -2.34 0.67
N PRO A 29 10.25 -2.81 1.37
CA PRO A 29 11.59 -2.79 0.81
C PRO A 29 11.74 -3.86 -0.27
N ALA A 30 12.75 -3.73 -1.13
CA ALA A 30 13.14 -4.81 -2.03
C ALA A 30 13.55 -6.06 -1.23
N ARG A 31 13.19 -7.24 -1.74
CA ARG A 31 13.40 -8.56 -1.16
C ARG A 31 14.09 -9.45 -2.21
N PRO A 32 15.42 -9.39 -2.36
CA PRO A 32 16.15 -10.07 -3.44
C PRO A 32 16.08 -11.61 -3.45
N LEU A 33 15.47 -12.21 -2.43
CA LEU A 33 15.28 -13.66 -2.33
C LEU A 33 13.82 -14.07 -2.63
N ASP A 34 12.95 -13.11 -2.93
CA ASP A 34 11.57 -13.37 -3.36
C ASP A 34 11.49 -13.27 -4.88
N ASP A 35 11.84 -14.35 -5.57
CA ASP A 35 11.92 -14.44 -7.04
C ASP A 35 10.59 -14.84 -7.71
N ASN A 36 9.47 -14.60 -7.01
CA ASN A 36 8.16 -15.05 -7.48
C ASN A 36 7.49 -14.01 -8.38
N ALA A 37 6.98 -14.50 -9.51
CA ALA A 37 5.98 -13.79 -10.28
C ALA A 37 4.66 -13.74 -9.51
N CYS A 38 4.00 -12.59 -9.52
CA CYS A 38 2.77 -12.36 -8.78
C CYS A 38 1.76 -11.60 -9.66
N ASP A 39 0.53 -12.12 -9.73
CA ASP A 39 -0.64 -11.37 -10.19
C ASP A 39 -1.47 -11.04 -8.94
N LEU A 40 -1.50 -9.77 -8.58
CA LEU A 40 -2.11 -9.28 -7.35
C LEU A 40 -3.42 -8.57 -7.64
N ASP A 41 -4.48 -9.00 -6.97
CA ASP A 41 -5.77 -8.34 -6.92
C ASP A 41 -5.84 -7.31 -5.77
N LEU A 42 -6.81 -6.41 -5.88
CA LEU A 42 -7.05 -5.41 -4.84
C LEU A 42 -7.41 -6.06 -3.50
N GLY A 43 -6.53 -5.86 -2.53
CA GLY A 43 -6.73 -6.33 -1.15
C GLY A 43 -5.95 -7.59 -0.80
N ASP A 44 -5.26 -8.22 -1.76
CA ASP A 44 -4.33 -9.32 -1.49
C ASP A 44 -3.21 -8.87 -0.55
N ILE A 45 -2.67 -7.68 -0.81
CA ILE A 45 -1.66 -7.04 0.04
C ILE A 45 -2.16 -5.67 0.49
N ARG A 46 -2.12 -5.45 1.81
CA ARG A 46 -2.39 -4.14 2.41
C ARG A 46 -1.22 -3.70 3.27
N LEU A 47 -0.51 -2.70 2.78
CA LEU A 47 0.61 -2.07 3.46
C LEU A 47 0.11 -0.89 4.30
N PHE A 48 0.72 -0.67 5.46
CA PHE A 48 0.37 0.45 6.34
C PHE A 48 1.62 1.10 6.93
N SER A 49 1.50 2.38 7.28
CA SER A 49 2.54 3.14 7.96
C SER A 49 1.92 3.97 9.07
N VAL A 50 2.66 4.14 10.16
CA VAL A 50 2.37 5.08 11.25
C VAL A 50 3.27 6.31 11.22
N ARG A 51 4.17 6.43 10.23
CA ARG A 51 5.12 7.56 10.15
C ARG A 51 4.42 8.91 9.97
N GLN A 52 3.29 8.92 9.30
CA GLN A 52 2.47 10.11 9.04
C GLN A 52 1.50 10.45 10.19
N TRP A 53 1.70 9.89 11.38
CA TRP A 53 0.83 10.21 12.52
C TRP A 53 0.92 11.70 12.86
N TYR A 54 -0.22 12.30 13.21
CA TYR A 54 -0.38 13.73 13.52
C TYR A 54 -0.22 14.68 12.33
N GLU A 55 -0.10 14.15 11.12
CA GLU A 55 -0.06 14.97 9.92
C GLU A 55 -1.44 15.39 9.43
N GLN A 56 -1.51 16.55 8.78
CA GLN A 56 -2.68 16.93 7.99
C GLN A 56 -2.69 16.13 6.70
N ALA A 57 -3.81 15.44 6.45
CA ALA A 57 -3.98 14.59 5.27
C ALA A 57 -4.19 15.36 3.95
N ALA A 58 -4.54 16.64 4.04
CA ALA A 58 -4.89 17.44 2.87
C ALA A 58 -3.65 17.77 2.02
N GLY A 59 -3.75 17.52 0.71
CA GLY A 59 -2.71 17.81 -0.27
C GLY A 59 -2.39 16.59 -1.14
N THR A 60 -1.24 16.63 -1.79
CA THR A 60 -0.80 15.57 -2.72
C THR A 60 -0.10 14.45 -1.97
N TRP A 61 -0.60 13.23 -2.16
CA TRP A 61 0.08 12.01 -1.76
C TRP A 61 0.75 11.38 -2.98
N GLU A 62 1.97 10.88 -2.80
CA GLU A 62 2.68 10.12 -3.84
C GLU A 62 2.86 8.69 -3.36
N VAL A 63 2.51 7.72 -4.21
CA VAL A 63 2.84 6.31 -4.02
C VAL A 63 3.80 5.94 -5.13
N LYS A 64 4.99 5.48 -4.77
CA LYS A 64 6.05 5.18 -5.70
C LYS A 64 6.35 3.69 -5.67
N PHE A 65 6.31 3.08 -6.85
CA PHE A 65 6.78 1.72 -7.09
C PHE A 65 8.12 1.84 -7.81
N VAL A 66 9.15 1.20 -7.28
CA VAL A 66 10.50 1.20 -7.85
C VAL A 66 10.88 -0.22 -8.15
N ASP A 67 11.12 -0.50 -9.42
CA ASP A 67 11.73 -1.73 -9.88
C ASP A 67 13.26 -1.58 -9.76
N HIS A 68 13.90 -2.51 -9.05
CA HIS A 68 15.34 -2.52 -8.81
C HIS A 68 16.10 -3.42 -9.79
N GLU A 69 15.40 -4.20 -10.62
CA GLU A 69 16.00 -4.74 -11.83
C GLU A 69 16.12 -3.63 -12.88
N ASN A 70 17.20 -3.64 -13.67
CA ASN A 70 17.52 -2.58 -14.63
C ASN A 70 16.58 -2.55 -15.86
N GLY A 71 15.27 -2.67 -15.67
CA GLY A 71 14.25 -2.66 -16.71
C GLY A 71 14.16 -3.95 -17.52
N GLU A 72 14.61 -5.08 -16.96
CA GLU A 72 14.45 -6.40 -17.58
C GLU A 72 13.08 -7.01 -17.28
N SER A 73 12.44 -6.62 -16.17
CA SER A 73 11.11 -7.06 -15.76
C SER A 73 9.98 -6.21 -16.38
N GLU A 74 8.90 -6.86 -16.86
CA GLU A 74 7.68 -6.19 -17.34
C GLU A 74 6.64 -6.01 -16.22
N ASN A 75 6.90 -5.14 -15.25
CA ASN A 75 6.00 -4.86 -14.13
C ASN A 75 4.87 -3.88 -14.49
N ARG A 76 3.63 -4.16 -14.06
CA ARG A 76 2.45 -3.32 -14.33
C ARG A 76 1.55 -3.13 -13.11
N VAL A 77 1.46 -1.90 -12.62
CA VAL A 77 0.46 -1.50 -11.61
C VAL A 77 -0.83 -1.06 -12.32
N THR A 78 -1.95 -1.69 -11.97
CA THR A 78 -3.27 -1.40 -12.57
C THR A 78 -4.14 -0.51 -11.69
N ILE A 79 -4.12 -0.74 -10.37
CA ILE A 79 -4.91 0.04 -9.41
C ILE A 79 -4.07 0.36 -8.18
N VAL A 80 -4.27 1.56 -7.61
CA VAL A 80 -3.70 1.97 -6.32
C VAL A 80 -4.80 2.55 -5.44
N GLY A 81 -4.93 2.01 -4.23
CA GLY A 81 -5.81 2.48 -3.16
C GLY A 81 -5.01 3.10 -2.01
N LEU A 82 -5.46 4.26 -1.55
CA LEU A 82 -4.93 4.93 -0.37
C LEU A 82 -6.05 5.13 0.65
N THR A 83 -5.98 4.40 1.76
CA THR A 83 -6.87 4.59 2.90
C THR A 83 -6.17 5.40 3.99
N LEU A 84 -6.75 6.55 4.35
CA LEU A 84 -6.26 7.39 5.45
C LEU A 84 -7.09 7.14 6.71
N ARG A 85 -6.42 7.02 7.86
CA ARG A 85 -7.07 6.89 9.17
C ARG A 85 -6.59 8.02 10.08
N GLY A 86 -7.55 8.69 10.71
CA GLY A 86 -7.27 9.80 11.59
C GLY A 86 -8.56 10.33 12.23
N VAL A 87 -8.41 11.41 12.98
CA VAL A 87 -9.53 12.14 13.57
C VAL A 87 -9.75 13.40 12.74
N ALA A 88 -10.98 13.63 12.30
CA ALA A 88 -11.34 14.88 11.67
C ALA A 88 -11.18 16.01 12.70
N GLN A 89 -10.32 16.98 12.41
CA GLN A 89 -10.32 18.20 13.19
C GLN A 89 -11.52 19.04 12.74
N PRO A 90 -12.44 19.42 13.64
CA PRO A 90 -13.49 20.36 13.26
C PRO A 90 -12.81 21.67 12.88
N THR A 91 -12.84 22.00 11.60
CA THR A 91 -12.50 23.35 11.16
C THR A 91 -13.53 24.25 11.82
N ARG A 92 -13.12 25.10 12.78
CA ARG A 92 -14.01 26.12 13.33
C ARG A 92 -14.35 27.10 12.21
N VAL A 93 -15.40 26.79 11.46
CA VAL A 93 -16.12 27.81 10.71
C VAL A 93 -16.75 28.68 11.78
N LEU A 94 -16.19 29.87 12.00
CA LEU A 94 -16.82 30.87 12.85
C LEU A 94 -18.01 31.47 12.09
N GLU A 95 -19.11 30.74 11.97
CA GLU A 95 -20.40 31.28 11.56
C GLU A 95 -21.51 30.67 12.44
N PRO A 96 -22.55 31.45 12.81
CA PRO A 96 -23.37 31.18 13.97
C PRO A 96 -24.44 30.11 13.73
N THR A 97 -24.48 29.14 14.66
CA THR A 97 -25.62 28.36 15.17
C THR A 97 -26.56 27.61 14.18
N PHE A 98 -26.73 26.31 14.49
CA PHE A 98 -27.71 25.31 14.01
C PHE A 98 -27.45 24.63 12.65
N ALA A 99 -26.99 23.38 12.66
CA ALA A 99 -27.86 22.19 12.53
C ALA A 99 -27.04 20.88 12.55
N GLN A 100 -27.76 19.77 12.74
CA GLN A 100 -27.34 18.46 13.23
C GLN A 100 -26.31 17.68 12.40
N GLU A 101 -25.48 16.96 13.14
CA GLU A 101 -24.60 15.86 12.75
C GLU A 101 -25.39 14.56 12.63
N VAL A 102 -25.30 13.89 11.47
CA VAL A 102 -25.23 12.42 11.35
C VAL A 102 -24.41 12.11 10.11
N GLN A 103 -23.25 11.48 10.25
CA GLN A 103 -22.53 10.91 9.12
C GLN A 103 -22.20 9.45 9.45
N GLU A 104 -23.03 8.54 8.92
CA GLU A 104 -22.78 7.10 8.99
C GLU A 104 -21.72 6.72 7.95
N PHE A 105 -20.75 5.91 8.36
CA PHE A 105 -19.81 5.25 7.46
C PHE A 105 -20.13 3.76 7.43
N THR A 106 -20.58 3.26 6.28
CA THR A 106 -20.64 1.82 6.02
C THR A 106 -19.46 1.46 5.13
N SER A 107 -18.52 0.66 5.63
CA SER A 107 -17.50 0.03 4.79
C SER A 107 -17.87 -1.43 4.54
N PHE A 108 -17.84 -1.86 3.29
CA PHE A 108 -17.86 -3.27 2.92
C PHE A 108 -16.54 -3.59 2.22
N SER A 109 -15.92 -4.71 2.59
CA SER A 109 -14.78 -5.29 1.88
C SER A 109 -15.18 -6.69 1.46
N LEU A 110 -15.24 -6.92 0.14
CA LEU A 110 -15.28 -8.26 -0.44
C LEU A 110 -13.82 -8.68 -0.60
N ILE A 111 -13.43 -9.77 0.04
CA ILE A 111 -12.08 -10.34 -0.06
C ILE A 111 -12.22 -11.59 -0.92
N LEU A 112 -11.71 -11.53 -2.15
CA LEU A 112 -11.40 -12.73 -2.92
C LEU A 112 -9.91 -12.98 -2.64
N GLN A 113 -9.59 -14.09 -1.99
CA GLN A 113 -8.20 -14.49 -1.76
C GLN A 113 -7.77 -15.34 -2.96
N HIS A 114 -6.77 -14.88 -3.71
CA HIS A 114 -5.90 -15.77 -4.45
C HIS A 114 -4.51 -15.68 -3.83
N GLU A 115 -3.97 -16.82 -3.41
CA GLU A 115 -2.67 -16.87 -2.77
C GLU A 115 -1.61 -16.95 -3.88
N CYS A 116 -0.64 -16.03 -3.86
CA CYS A 116 0.61 -16.25 -4.57
C CYS A 116 1.19 -17.57 -4.05
N GLU A 117 1.50 -18.50 -4.96
CA GLU A 117 2.21 -19.73 -4.59
C GLU A 117 3.59 -19.34 -4.07
N VAL A 118 3.69 -19.26 -2.73
CA VAL A 118 4.98 -19.16 -2.07
C VAL A 118 5.67 -20.49 -2.34
N ASN A 119 6.69 -20.50 -3.20
CA ASN A 119 7.51 -21.69 -3.40
C ASN A 119 8.07 -22.08 -2.02
N PRO A 120 7.65 -23.20 -1.41
CA PRO A 120 8.15 -23.57 -0.09
C PRO A 120 9.65 -23.78 -0.26
N LEU A 121 10.41 -23.05 0.56
CA LEU A 121 11.86 -23.15 0.72
C LEU A 121 12.35 -24.52 0.27
N GLN A 122 13.12 -24.58 -0.83
CA GLN A 122 13.89 -25.77 -1.14
C GLN A 122 14.61 -26.17 0.15
N GLU A 123 14.25 -27.32 0.69
CA GLU A 123 14.93 -27.92 1.83
C GLU A 123 16.42 -27.86 1.49
N LEU A 124 17.19 -27.15 2.31
CA LEU A 124 18.64 -27.26 2.30
C LEU A 124 18.92 -28.74 2.53
N ASP A 125 19.36 -29.43 1.48
CA ASP A 125 19.95 -30.76 1.58
C ASP A 125 21.12 -30.64 2.56
N ASP A 126 20.86 -30.95 3.83
CA ASP A 126 21.85 -31.26 4.85
C ASP A 126 22.54 -32.58 4.47
N ASP A 127 23.32 -32.57 3.39
CA ASP A 127 24.24 -33.64 3.04
C ASP A 127 25.39 -33.05 2.20
N LEU A 128 26.47 -32.63 2.88
CA LEU A 128 27.90 -32.97 2.61
C LEU A 128 28.88 -32.14 3.47
#